data_AF-Q2JI75-F1
#
_entry.id   AF-Q2JI75-F1
#
_cell.length_a   1.000
_cell.length_b   1.000
_cell.length_c   1.000
_cell.angle_alpha   90.00
_cell.angle_beta   90.00
_cell.angle_gamma   90.00
#
_symmetry.space_group_name_H-M   'P 1'
#
loop_
_entity.id
_entity.type
_entity.pdbx_description
1 polymer ?
#
loop_
_entity_poly.entity_id
_entity_poly.type
_entity_poly.pdbx_seq_one_letter_code
_entity_poly.pdbx_strand_id
1 'polypeptide(L)'
;MRAPIPWLLSSLSWVGISLAAPPMVSTSQATPTDFPLHQFLSSPSPSEWAEYLAYRQVIDQTISMTWDPQARALAKQYGLDIVNITWEDTGRHKGSALGPNISDMTIQVQQLNPRTGHYELSLMPVIRYPNFADLSADLPLDSLQVLVGNEKGKPLQPVSLRELLGNLRRYLHDPGSWAGNRNSLLAPRDSHVLVSAQAAFLPIPAGGSAQFNPVLFNYQSHPGNPAVLAILATHEGTSITVIENRTEDKVDKVGGAIWGQRLFFNQNGERASLTGQRLSDFRAEQAANPTPQDPHSAEVAEEALNLVMVIQVPDTFTLNSPEHGSGKKRSHPAYLCSRQRDGVQTGRRYPAKP
;
A
#
# COMPACT_ATOMS: atom_id res chain seq x y z
N MET A 1 34.82 -8.87 38.47
CA MET A 1 33.65 -8.75 39.36
C MET A 1 32.73 -7.70 38.78
N ARG A 2 31.62 -8.12 38.17
CA ARG A 2 30.60 -7.25 37.57
C ARG A 2 29.40 -7.22 38.50
N ALA A 3 28.98 -6.02 38.91
CA ALA A 3 27.74 -5.80 39.65
C ALA A 3 26.56 -5.63 38.67
N PRO A 4 25.34 -6.12 39.00
CA PRO A 4 24.16 -5.96 38.17
C PRO A 4 23.35 -4.72 38.57
N ILE A 5 22.63 -4.13 37.61
CA ILE A 5 21.60 -3.09 37.85
C ILE A 5 20.25 -3.68 37.45
N PRO A 6 19.20 -3.57 38.30
CA PRO A 6 17.95 -4.31 38.16
C PRO A 6 16.91 -3.58 37.30
N TRP A 7 16.02 -4.39 36.74
CA TRP A 7 14.80 -4.02 36.05
C TRP A 7 13.75 -3.49 37.03
N LEU A 8 13.10 -2.38 36.70
CA LEU A 8 11.91 -1.89 37.40
C LEU A 8 10.71 -1.96 36.45
N LEU A 9 9.89 -2.98 36.67
CA LEU A 9 8.51 -3.06 36.24
C LEU A 9 7.71 -2.01 37.02
N SER A 10 6.99 -1.14 36.32
CA SER A 10 5.89 -0.39 36.92
C SER A 10 4.61 -0.64 36.14
N SER A 11 3.71 -1.37 36.81
CA SER A 11 2.30 -1.51 36.50
C SER A 11 1.60 -0.17 36.73
N LEU A 12 0.87 0.34 35.74
CA LEU A 12 -0.09 1.43 35.95
C LEU A 12 -1.45 1.03 35.38
N SER A 13 -2.39 0.95 36.32
CA SER A 13 -3.81 0.67 36.14
C SER A 13 -4.49 1.84 35.45
N TRP A 14 -5.33 1.56 34.45
CA TRP A 14 -6.13 2.58 33.78
C TRP A 14 -7.47 2.77 34.48
N VAL A 15 -7.70 3.98 35.01
CA VAL A 15 -9.02 4.46 35.45
C VAL A 15 -9.74 4.97 34.21
N GLY A 16 -10.91 4.40 33.93
CA GLY A 16 -11.76 4.80 32.82
C GLY A 16 -12.48 6.12 33.09
N ILE A 17 -12.47 7.03 32.12
CA ILE A 17 -13.37 8.17 32.06
C ILE A 17 -14.07 8.13 30.70
N SER A 18 -15.39 7.96 30.76
CA SER A 18 -16.32 7.98 29.64
C SER A 18 -16.65 9.44 29.30
N LEU A 19 -16.56 9.81 28.03
CA LEU A 19 -17.07 11.08 27.52
C LEU A 19 -18.11 10.81 26.43
N ALA A 20 -19.30 11.34 26.68
CA ALA A 20 -20.51 11.20 25.88
C ALA A 20 -20.40 11.95 24.54
N ALA A 21 -20.93 11.34 23.49
CA ALA A 21 -21.08 11.95 22.17
C ALA A 21 -22.33 12.84 22.10
N PRO A 22 -22.29 14.00 21.40
CA PRO A 22 -23.48 14.82 21.14
C PRO A 22 -24.34 14.26 19.99
N PRO A 23 -25.63 14.65 19.90
CA PRO A 23 -26.65 13.94 19.11
C PRO A 23 -26.59 14.19 17.61
N MET A 24 -26.98 13.16 16.84
CA MET A 24 -27.14 13.19 15.39
C MET A 24 -28.28 14.12 14.96
N VAL A 25 -27.99 14.99 13.98
CA VAL A 25 -29.01 15.71 13.21
C VAL A 25 -29.46 14.84 12.05
N SER A 26 -30.76 14.58 12.01
CA SER A 26 -31.48 13.85 10.96
C SER A 26 -31.52 14.65 9.66
N THR A 27 -31.02 14.09 8.55
CA THR A 27 -31.28 14.61 7.20
C THR A 27 -32.17 13.64 6.43
N SER A 28 -33.29 14.19 5.99
CA SER A 28 -34.37 13.60 5.20
C SER A 28 -33.90 12.93 3.90
N GLN A 29 -34.54 11.81 3.58
CA GLN A 29 -34.45 11.07 2.33
C GLN A 29 -34.83 11.96 1.13
N ALA A 30 -33.99 11.96 0.09
CA ALA A 30 -34.35 12.40 -1.26
C ALA A 30 -34.26 11.19 -2.21
N THR A 31 -35.34 10.96 -2.95
CA THR A 31 -35.54 9.89 -3.93
C THR A 31 -34.65 10.03 -5.18
N PRO A 32 -34.35 8.92 -5.89
CA PRO A 32 -33.44 8.92 -7.04
C PRO A 32 -34.20 9.16 -8.34
N THR A 33 -34.04 10.35 -8.94
CA THR A 33 -34.39 10.59 -10.34
C THR A 33 -33.39 11.55 -10.98
N ASP A 34 -32.88 11.13 -12.13
CA ASP A 34 -32.12 11.86 -13.15
C ASP A 34 -30.68 12.33 -12.82
N PHE A 35 -29.71 11.50 -13.20
CA PHE A 35 -28.34 11.95 -13.48
C PHE A 35 -28.27 12.45 -14.94
N PRO A 36 -27.90 13.72 -15.20
CA PRO A 36 -27.61 14.16 -16.56
C PRO A 36 -26.30 13.55 -17.04
N LEU A 37 -26.35 12.96 -18.23
CA LEU A 37 -25.18 12.58 -19.03
C LEU A 37 -24.30 13.81 -19.33
N HIS A 38 -22.99 13.63 -19.18
CA HIS A 38 -21.91 14.53 -19.62
C HIS A 38 -22.02 16.00 -19.18
N GLN A 39 -21.52 16.31 -17.98
CA GLN A 39 -20.97 17.64 -17.73
C GLN A 39 -19.78 17.85 -18.67
N PHE A 40 -19.90 18.86 -19.54
CA PHE A 40 -18.78 19.38 -20.32
C PHE A 40 -17.67 19.80 -19.34
N LEU A 41 -16.56 19.05 -19.30
CA LEU A 41 -15.33 19.55 -18.70
C LEU A 41 -14.97 20.83 -19.44
N SER A 42 -14.87 21.94 -18.71
CA SER A 42 -14.41 23.20 -19.29
C SER A 42 -13.02 22.98 -19.88
N SER A 43 -12.73 23.56 -21.05
CA SER A 43 -11.38 23.49 -21.62
C SER A 43 -10.37 23.96 -20.58
N PRO A 44 -9.27 23.22 -20.35
CA PRO A 44 -8.30 23.62 -19.35
C PRO A 44 -7.69 24.97 -19.71
N SER A 45 -7.40 25.76 -18.69
CA SER A 45 -6.65 26.99 -18.85
C SER A 45 -5.26 26.71 -19.46
N PRO A 46 -4.65 27.69 -20.15
CA PRO A 46 -3.29 27.53 -20.66
C PRO A 46 -2.26 27.15 -19.58
N SER A 47 -2.43 27.64 -18.34
CA SER A 47 -1.58 27.30 -17.21
C SER A 47 -1.74 25.85 -16.75
N GLU A 48 -2.97 25.36 -16.58
CA GLU A 48 -3.22 23.96 -16.19
C GLU A 48 -2.67 22.98 -17.23
N TRP A 49 -2.79 23.33 -18.52
CA TRP A 49 -2.22 22.52 -19.60
C TRP A 49 -0.69 22.52 -19.60
N ALA A 50 -0.06 23.67 -19.31
CA ALA A 50 1.40 23.76 -19.20
C ALA A 50 1.94 22.97 -18.00
N GLU A 51 1.29 23.06 -16.84
CA GLU A 51 1.63 22.27 -15.64
C GLU A 51 1.51 20.77 -15.90
N TYR A 52 0.41 20.36 -16.55
CA TYR A 52 0.20 18.99 -16.98
C TYR A 52 1.36 18.49 -17.88
N LEU A 53 1.72 19.24 -18.93
CA LEU A 53 2.80 18.86 -19.84
C LEU A 53 4.16 18.83 -19.14
N ALA A 54 4.44 19.78 -18.25
CA ALA A 54 5.68 19.82 -17.49
C ALA A 54 5.80 18.58 -16.58
N TYR A 55 4.74 18.21 -15.88
CA TYR A 55 4.76 17.01 -15.05
C TYR A 55 4.87 15.73 -15.89
N ARG A 56 4.16 15.68 -17.02
CA ARG A 56 4.24 14.55 -17.97
C ARG A 56 5.67 14.35 -18.47
N GLN A 57 6.38 15.42 -18.81
CA GLN A 57 7.77 15.35 -19.23
C GLN A 57 8.68 14.75 -18.14
N VAL A 58 8.48 15.11 -16.87
CA VAL A 58 9.25 14.54 -15.74
C VAL A 58 8.95 13.05 -15.56
N ILE A 59 7.68 12.66 -15.68
CA ILE A 59 7.27 11.25 -15.67
C ILE A 59 7.99 10.48 -16.80
N ASP A 60 7.96 10.99 -18.02
CA ASP A 60 8.57 10.33 -19.18
C ASP A 60 10.10 10.24 -19.07
N GLN A 61 10.75 11.29 -18.54
CA GLN A 61 12.18 11.26 -18.22
C GLN A 61 12.51 10.21 -17.17
N THR A 62 11.70 10.11 -16.11
CA THR A 62 11.89 9.11 -15.05
C THR A 62 11.76 7.70 -15.62
N ILE A 63 10.72 7.42 -16.41
CA ILE A 63 10.55 6.13 -17.09
C ILE A 63 11.77 5.79 -17.95
N SER A 64 12.33 6.79 -18.64
CA SER A 64 13.46 6.60 -19.55
C SER A 64 14.78 6.22 -18.89
N MET A 65 14.89 6.31 -17.57
CA MET A 65 16.12 5.99 -16.83
C MET A 65 16.60 4.55 -17.05
N THR A 66 15.72 3.61 -17.42
CA THR A 66 16.09 2.21 -17.68
C THR A 66 16.88 2.03 -18.98
N TRP A 67 16.87 3.00 -19.88
CA TRP A 67 17.69 3.02 -21.10
C TRP A 67 18.61 4.25 -21.21
N ASP A 68 18.49 5.23 -20.31
CA ASP A 68 19.39 6.38 -20.26
C ASP A 68 20.83 5.97 -19.89
N PRO A 69 21.83 6.23 -20.75
CA PRO A 69 23.21 5.81 -20.49
C PRO A 69 23.82 6.44 -19.23
N GLN A 70 23.46 7.68 -18.89
CA GLN A 70 24.02 8.40 -17.75
C GLN A 70 23.45 7.86 -16.44
N ALA A 71 22.13 7.69 -16.36
CA ALA A 71 21.45 7.12 -15.21
C ALA A 71 21.96 5.70 -14.92
N ARG A 72 22.06 4.86 -15.96
CA ARG A 72 22.58 3.49 -15.81
C ARG A 72 24.06 3.46 -15.41
N ALA A 73 24.88 4.35 -15.96
CA ALA A 73 26.28 4.45 -15.56
C ALA A 73 26.41 4.85 -14.09
N LEU A 74 25.61 5.81 -13.62
CA LEU A 74 25.58 6.24 -12.23
C LEU A 74 25.16 5.11 -11.29
N ALA A 75 24.05 4.41 -11.58
CA ALA A 75 23.61 3.28 -10.77
C ALA A 75 24.69 2.20 -10.65
N LYS A 76 25.37 1.88 -11.78
CA LYS A 76 26.47 0.91 -11.81
C LYS A 76 27.67 1.31 -10.95
N GLN A 77 27.96 2.60 -10.78
CA GLN A 77 29.04 3.05 -9.89
C GLN A 77 28.80 2.63 -8.42
N TYR A 78 27.53 2.43 -8.04
CA TYR A 78 27.14 1.95 -6.72
C TYR A 78 26.83 0.44 -6.69
N GLY A 79 27.11 -0.29 -7.77
CA GLY A 79 26.78 -1.71 -7.88
C GLY A 79 25.28 -1.99 -8.03
N LEU A 80 24.51 -0.98 -8.43
CA LEU A 80 23.06 -1.07 -8.64
C LEU A 80 22.72 -1.13 -10.15
N ASP A 81 21.49 -1.53 -10.44
CA ASP A 81 20.89 -1.51 -11.77
C ASP A 81 19.55 -0.77 -11.74
N ILE A 82 19.08 -0.34 -12.91
CA ILE A 82 17.79 0.32 -13.09
C ILE A 82 16.93 -0.55 -14.00
N VAL A 83 15.82 -1.06 -13.47
CA VAL A 83 14.92 -2.00 -14.16
C VAL A 83 13.49 -1.46 -14.20
N ASN A 84 12.68 -1.93 -15.16
CA ASN A 84 11.28 -1.48 -15.27
C ASN A 84 10.40 -2.03 -14.12
N ILE A 85 10.67 -3.26 -13.70
CA ILE A 85 9.96 -3.99 -12.66
C ILE A 85 10.97 -4.84 -11.90
N THR A 86 10.72 -5.04 -10.62
CA THR A 86 11.48 -5.99 -9.81
C THR A 86 10.92 -7.37 -9.99
N TRP A 87 11.74 -8.39 -9.75
CA TRP A 87 11.32 -9.79 -9.67
C TRP A 87 11.61 -10.30 -8.26
N GLU A 88 10.60 -10.90 -7.63
CA GLU A 88 10.67 -11.61 -6.35
C GLU A 88 10.17 -13.04 -6.55
N ASP A 89 11.06 -14.01 -6.32
CA ASP A 89 10.73 -15.43 -6.32
C ASP A 89 11.04 -16.01 -4.95
N THR A 90 9.99 -16.16 -4.16
CA THR A 90 10.09 -16.73 -2.82
C THR A 90 9.08 -17.85 -2.65
N GLY A 91 9.51 -18.92 -2.00
CA GLY A 91 8.68 -20.08 -1.73
C GLY A 91 8.55 -20.38 -0.26
N ARG A 92 7.35 -20.81 0.15
CA ARG A 92 7.10 -21.30 1.51
C ARG A 92 7.46 -22.78 1.68
N HIS A 93 7.93 -23.44 0.61
CA HIS A 93 8.34 -24.84 0.61
C HIS A 93 9.84 -24.97 0.91
N LYS A 94 10.18 -25.79 1.92
CA LYS A 94 11.57 -26.03 2.31
C LYS A 94 12.36 -26.63 1.14
N GLY A 95 13.47 -25.99 0.76
CA GLY A 95 14.40 -26.50 -0.26
C GLY A 95 13.92 -26.32 -1.70
N SER A 96 12.88 -25.52 -1.94
CA SER A 96 12.46 -25.15 -3.29
C SER A 96 12.85 -23.70 -3.57
N ALA A 97 13.53 -23.47 -4.69
CA ALA A 97 13.75 -22.13 -5.23
C ALA A 97 12.50 -21.56 -5.93
N LEU A 98 11.47 -22.39 -6.13
CA LEU A 98 10.20 -22.02 -6.74
C LEU A 98 9.07 -22.16 -5.72
N GLY A 99 8.23 -21.15 -5.58
CA GLY A 99 7.03 -21.22 -4.75
C GLY A 99 5.84 -20.48 -5.35
N PRO A 100 4.71 -20.37 -4.63
CA PRO A 100 3.53 -19.65 -5.10
C PRO A 100 3.71 -18.12 -5.16
N ASN A 101 4.87 -17.59 -4.75
CA ASN A 101 5.16 -16.17 -4.76
C ASN A 101 6.28 -15.85 -5.76
N ILE A 102 5.95 -16.03 -7.04
CA ILE A 102 6.68 -15.41 -8.15
C ILE A 102 5.91 -14.15 -8.53
N SER A 103 6.48 -12.99 -8.21
CA SER A 103 5.83 -11.70 -8.42
C SER A 103 6.79 -10.66 -8.95
N ASP A 104 6.35 -9.90 -9.96
CA ASP A 104 7.00 -8.63 -10.27
C ASP A 104 6.36 -7.48 -9.50
N MET A 105 7.13 -6.45 -9.18
CA MET A 105 6.63 -5.29 -8.44
C MET A 105 7.25 -3.96 -8.92
N THR A 106 6.44 -2.90 -8.88
CA THR A 106 6.90 -1.51 -8.97
C THR A 106 5.83 -0.57 -8.39
N ILE A 107 6.01 0.75 -8.46
CA ILE A 107 4.95 1.72 -8.24
C ILE A 107 4.40 2.25 -9.57
N GLN A 108 3.14 2.64 -9.55
CA GLN A 108 2.45 3.32 -10.64
C GLN A 108 2.04 4.70 -10.20
N VAL A 109 2.37 5.70 -11.00
CA VAL A 109 1.98 7.11 -10.83
C VAL A 109 0.73 7.38 -11.66
N GLN A 110 -0.15 8.22 -11.11
CA GLN A 110 -1.37 8.67 -11.74
C GLN A 110 -1.29 10.17 -12.04
N GLN A 111 -1.64 10.56 -13.26
CA GLN A 111 -1.73 11.96 -13.68
C GLN A 111 -3.10 12.22 -14.30
N LEU A 112 -3.86 13.17 -13.76
CA LEU A 112 -5.14 13.58 -14.37
C LEU A 112 -4.86 14.42 -15.61
N ASN A 113 -5.36 13.97 -16.76
CA ASN A 113 -5.34 14.75 -17.99
C ASN A 113 -6.51 15.75 -17.97
N PRO A 114 -6.25 17.06 -17.90
CA PRO A 114 -7.30 18.04 -17.67
C PRO A 114 -8.16 18.30 -18.92
N ARG A 115 -7.77 17.78 -20.10
CA ARG A 115 -8.59 17.85 -21.32
C ARG A 115 -9.62 16.73 -21.40
N THR A 116 -9.25 15.54 -20.97
CA THR A 116 -10.09 14.34 -21.07
C THR A 116 -10.82 14.03 -19.77
N GLY A 117 -10.33 14.56 -18.64
CA GLY A 117 -10.76 14.17 -17.31
C GLY A 117 -10.34 12.75 -16.94
N HIS A 118 -9.40 12.16 -17.68
CA HIS A 118 -8.96 10.79 -17.48
C HIS A 118 -7.61 10.71 -16.79
N TYR A 119 -7.41 9.69 -15.95
CA TYR A 119 -6.11 9.42 -15.38
C TYR A 119 -5.23 8.65 -16.36
N GLU A 120 -4.04 9.17 -16.57
CA GLU A 120 -2.94 8.48 -17.26
C GLU A 120 -2.06 7.78 -16.23
N LEU A 121 -1.73 6.52 -16.50
CA LEU A 121 -1.01 5.65 -15.59
C LEU A 121 0.38 5.33 -16.13
N SER A 122 1.40 5.44 -15.27
CA SER A 122 2.80 5.17 -15.66
C SER A 122 3.52 4.34 -14.59
N LEU A 123 4.14 3.24 -15.01
CA LEU A 123 5.00 2.42 -14.13
C LEU A 123 6.35 3.10 -13.97
N MET A 124 6.81 3.21 -12.73
CA MET A 124 8.10 3.83 -12.43
C MET A 124 9.23 2.79 -12.47
N PRO A 125 10.45 3.19 -12.83
CA PRO A 125 11.60 2.30 -12.74
C PRO A 125 11.97 2.04 -11.28
N VAL A 126 12.68 0.93 -11.06
CA VAL A 126 13.21 0.53 -9.77
C VAL A 126 14.74 0.45 -9.84
N ILE A 127 15.40 1.05 -8.86
CA ILE A 127 16.81 0.84 -8.55
C ILE A 127 16.93 -0.28 -7.54
N ARG A 128 17.75 -1.27 -7.87
CA ARG A 128 18.05 -2.42 -7.00
C ARG A 128 19.45 -2.97 -7.32
N TYR A 129 19.89 -3.95 -6.55
CA TYR A 129 21.03 -4.76 -6.97
C TYR A 129 20.69 -5.55 -8.24
N PRO A 130 21.69 -5.92 -9.06
CA PRO A 130 21.49 -6.79 -10.21
C PRO A 130 20.74 -8.07 -9.83
N ASN A 131 20.06 -8.67 -10.81
CA ASN A 131 19.34 -9.93 -10.60
C ASN A 131 20.23 -10.98 -9.93
N PHE A 132 19.67 -11.68 -8.93
CA PHE A 132 20.36 -12.69 -8.11
C PHE A 132 21.43 -12.15 -7.16
N ALA A 133 21.54 -10.84 -6.99
CA ALA A 133 22.49 -10.19 -6.07
C ALA A 133 21.79 -9.34 -5.00
N ASP A 134 20.48 -9.48 -4.82
CA ASP A 134 19.74 -8.74 -3.80
C ASP A 134 20.25 -9.05 -2.41
N LEU A 135 20.50 -7.97 -1.66
CA LEU A 135 20.77 -8.08 -0.24
C LEU A 135 19.45 -8.35 0.48
N SER A 136 19.43 -9.45 1.21
CA SER A 136 18.28 -9.86 2.01
C SER A 136 18.70 -10.11 3.46
N ALA A 137 17.72 -10.03 4.35
CA ALA A 137 17.88 -10.33 5.76
C ALA A 137 16.67 -11.13 6.28
N ASP A 138 16.93 -12.09 7.16
CA ASP A 138 15.91 -12.76 7.94
C ASP A 138 15.61 -11.94 9.20
N LEU A 139 14.40 -11.39 9.30
CA LEU A 139 13.95 -10.65 10.48
C LEU A 139 12.98 -11.50 11.30
N PRO A 140 13.15 -11.62 12.63
CA PRO A 140 12.14 -12.26 13.48
C PRO A 140 10.78 -11.57 13.32
N LEU A 141 9.69 -12.34 13.20
CA LEU A 141 8.34 -11.80 13.00
C LEU A 141 7.90 -10.84 14.13
N ASP A 142 8.46 -11.02 15.33
CA ASP A 142 8.18 -10.19 16.51
C ASP A 142 8.92 -8.85 16.48
N SER A 143 9.99 -8.74 15.68
CA SER A 143 10.80 -7.52 15.56
C SER A 143 10.22 -6.52 14.56
N LEU A 144 9.48 -7.00 13.56
CA LEU A 144 8.86 -6.14 12.56
C LEU A 144 7.50 -5.65 13.05
N GLN A 145 7.37 -4.34 13.23
CA GLN A 145 6.14 -3.68 13.67
C GLN A 145 5.39 -3.09 12.46
N VAL A 146 4.08 -3.20 12.47
CA VAL A 146 3.17 -2.59 11.48
C VAL A 146 2.08 -1.83 12.22
N LEU A 147 1.59 -0.74 11.62
CA LEU A 147 0.55 0.09 12.21
C LEU A 147 -0.83 -0.38 11.78
N VAL A 148 -1.75 -0.53 12.75
CA VAL A 148 -3.14 -0.95 12.55
C VAL A 148 -4.10 0.00 13.24
N GLY A 149 -5.39 -0.07 12.92
CA GLY A 149 -6.44 0.82 13.41
C GLY A 149 -7.11 1.59 12.28
N ASN A 150 -6.38 1.84 11.18
CA ASN A 150 -6.90 2.53 9.99
C ASN A 150 -8.08 1.78 9.35
N GLU A 151 -8.14 0.44 9.47
CA GLU A 151 -9.23 -0.38 8.96
C GLU A 151 -10.57 -0.13 9.68
N LYS A 152 -10.55 0.48 10.86
CA LYS A 152 -11.73 0.88 11.64
C LYS A 152 -11.81 2.39 11.90
N GLY A 153 -10.94 3.19 11.27
CA GLY A 153 -10.82 4.62 11.56
C GLY A 153 -10.44 4.94 13.01
N LYS A 154 -9.71 4.03 13.66
CA LYS A 154 -9.23 4.17 15.05
C LYS A 154 -7.82 4.75 15.09
N PRO A 155 -7.38 5.29 16.25
CA PRO A 155 -5.98 5.67 16.44
C PRO A 155 -5.03 4.53 16.10
N LEU A 156 -3.92 4.86 15.43
CA LEU A 156 -2.94 3.87 15.00
C LEU A 156 -2.22 3.25 16.19
N GLN A 157 -2.04 1.94 16.15
CA GLN A 157 -1.31 1.18 17.16
C GLN A 157 -0.30 0.27 16.48
N PRO A 158 0.95 0.19 16.98
CA PRO A 158 1.91 -0.77 16.51
C PRO A 158 1.55 -2.18 16.99
N VAL A 159 1.60 -3.15 16.09
CA VAL A 159 1.54 -4.58 16.39
C VAL A 159 2.66 -5.30 15.65
N SER A 160 3.16 -6.40 16.21
CA SER A 160 4.15 -7.21 15.49
C SER A 160 3.53 -7.86 14.27
N LEU A 161 4.34 -8.15 13.26
CA LEU A 161 3.90 -8.93 12.11
C LEU A 161 3.40 -10.32 12.54
N ARG A 162 3.98 -10.91 13.60
CA ARG A 162 3.45 -12.15 14.20
C ARG A 162 2.01 -11.99 14.65
N GLU A 163 1.69 -10.93 15.39
CA GLU A 163 0.32 -10.70 15.90
C GLU A 163 -0.65 -10.48 14.74
N LEU A 164 -0.28 -9.65 13.75
CA LEU A 164 -1.11 -9.41 12.57
C LEU A 164 -1.39 -10.72 11.82
N LEU A 165 -0.37 -11.52 11.51
CA LEU A 165 -0.55 -12.77 10.78
C LEU A 165 -1.26 -13.85 11.60
N GLY A 166 -1.06 -13.88 12.92
CA GLY A 166 -1.71 -14.83 13.83
C GLY A 166 -3.19 -14.54 14.07
N ASN A 167 -3.61 -13.28 13.92
CA ASN A 167 -4.95 -12.81 14.24
C ASN A 167 -5.58 -11.96 13.13
N LEU A 168 -5.23 -12.22 11.86
CA LEU A 168 -5.51 -11.37 10.70
C LEU A 168 -6.96 -10.88 10.63
N ARG A 169 -7.94 -11.76 10.92
CA ARG A 169 -9.38 -11.43 10.86
C ARG A 169 -9.76 -10.21 11.72
N ARG A 170 -9.04 -9.94 12.81
CA ARG A 170 -9.28 -8.77 13.68
C ARG A 170 -8.92 -7.45 13.01
N TYR A 171 -7.99 -7.49 12.06
CA TYR A 171 -7.41 -6.34 11.36
C TYR A 171 -7.99 -6.15 9.95
N LEU A 172 -9.12 -6.77 9.66
CA LEU A 172 -9.89 -6.54 8.44
C LEU A 172 -11.00 -5.52 8.69
N HIS A 173 -11.27 -4.67 7.69
CA HIS A 173 -12.41 -3.75 7.75
C HIS A 173 -13.74 -4.52 7.88
N ASP A 174 -13.91 -5.60 7.12
CA ASP A 174 -15.00 -6.57 7.31
C ASP A 174 -14.41 -7.94 7.69
N PRO A 175 -14.45 -8.34 8.97
CA PRO A 175 -13.99 -9.66 9.40
C PRO A 175 -14.71 -10.83 8.70
N GLY A 176 -15.96 -10.63 8.28
CA GLY A 176 -16.78 -11.63 7.59
C GLY A 176 -16.38 -11.85 6.13
N SER A 177 -15.58 -10.95 5.56
CA SER A 177 -15.06 -11.09 4.19
C SER A 177 -13.98 -12.19 4.09
N TRP A 178 -13.41 -12.61 5.22
CA TRP A 178 -12.46 -13.72 5.27
C TRP A 178 -13.17 -15.08 5.26
N ALA A 179 -12.99 -15.83 4.17
CA ALA A 179 -13.54 -17.18 4.05
C ALA A 179 -12.87 -18.19 4.99
N GLY A 180 -13.63 -19.18 5.45
CA GLY A 180 -13.16 -20.22 6.36
C GLY A 180 -13.18 -19.82 7.84
N ASN A 181 -12.75 -20.71 8.73
CA ASN A 181 -12.80 -20.53 10.19
C ASN A 181 -11.44 -20.17 10.82
N ARG A 182 -10.32 -20.42 10.12
CA ARG A 182 -8.97 -20.11 10.60
C ARG A 182 -8.78 -18.60 10.82
N ASN A 183 -8.04 -18.25 11.85
CA ASN A 183 -7.68 -16.87 12.21
C ASN A 183 -6.21 -16.54 11.91
N SER A 184 -5.35 -17.57 11.82
CA SER A 184 -3.91 -17.44 11.67
C SER A 184 -3.47 -17.86 10.27
N LEU A 185 -2.56 -17.08 9.69
CA LEU A 185 -1.79 -17.39 8.49
C LEU A 185 -0.44 -18.06 8.80
N LEU A 186 -0.06 -18.16 10.08
CA LEU A 186 1.21 -18.73 10.49
C LEU A 186 1.16 -20.25 10.57
N ALA A 187 2.21 -20.89 10.06
CA ALA A 187 2.53 -22.29 10.31
C ALA A 187 3.48 -22.39 11.53
N PRO A 188 3.55 -23.54 12.24
CA PRO A 188 4.43 -23.69 13.40
C PRO A 188 5.93 -23.41 13.14
N ARG A 189 6.37 -23.52 11.88
CA ARG A 189 7.76 -23.24 11.47
C ARG A 189 8.07 -21.75 11.29
N ASP A 190 7.04 -20.91 11.20
CA ASP A 190 7.21 -19.51 10.82
C ASP A 190 7.73 -18.69 12.01
N SER A 191 8.99 -18.29 11.89
CA SER A 191 9.72 -17.54 12.91
C SER A 191 10.28 -16.22 12.40
N HIS A 192 10.63 -16.18 11.12
CA HIS A 192 11.26 -15.04 10.45
C HIS A 192 10.52 -14.68 9.16
N VAL A 193 10.75 -13.47 8.69
CA VAL A 193 10.38 -12.98 7.37
C VAL A 193 11.65 -12.59 6.62
N LEU A 194 11.72 -12.95 5.34
CA LEU A 194 12.77 -12.48 4.44
C LEU A 194 12.44 -11.06 3.98
N VAL A 195 13.39 -10.14 4.13
CA VAL A 195 13.23 -8.74 3.74
C VAL A 195 14.34 -8.34 2.78
N SER A 196 13.96 -7.65 1.70
CA SER A 196 14.85 -6.98 0.75
C SER A 196 14.43 -5.52 0.63
N ALA A 197 15.40 -4.64 0.36
CA ALA A 197 15.14 -3.22 0.12
C ALA A 197 15.34 -2.88 -1.36
N GLN A 198 14.36 -2.17 -1.93
CA GLN A 198 14.36 -1.70 -3.32
C GLN A 198 13.85 -0.26 -3.34
N ALA A 199 14.27 0.53 -4.33
CA ALA A 199 13.90 1.94 -4.42
C ALA A 199 13.26 2.26 -5.76
N ALA A 200 12.04 2.78 -5.77
CA ALA A 200 11.39 3.28 -6.98
C ALA A 200 11.40 4.81 -6.99
N PHE A 201 11.55 5.41 -8.18
CA PHE A 201 11.44 6.86 -8.31
C PHE A 201 9.99 7.30 -8.32
N LEU A 202 9.64 8.21 -7.41
CA LEU A 202 8.36 8.89 -7.42
C LEU A 202 8.57 10.32 -7.94
N PRO A 203 8.23 10.63 -9.20
CA PRO A 203 8.30 11.99 -9.71
C PRO A 203 7.21 12.84 -9.05
N ILE A 204 7.62 13.91 -8.36
CA ILE A 204 6.72 14.83 -7.66
C ILE A 204 6.92 16.24 -8.21
N PRO A 205 5.87 16.94 -8.66
CA PRO A 205 5.97 18.34 -9.07
C PRO A 205 6.40 19.22 -7.90
N ALA A 206 7.13 20.31 -8.18
CA ALA A 206 7.53 21.25 -7.13
C ALA A 206 6.29 21.94 -6.54
N GLY A 207 6.19 22.01 -5.21
CA GLY A 207 5.03 22.60 -4.54
C GLY A 207 3.74 21.79 -4.70
N GLY A 208 3.83 20.53 -5.12
CA GLY A 208 2.68 19.68 -5.35
C GLY A 208 2.85 18.27 -4.77
N SER A 209 1.94 17.39 -5.16
CA SER A 209 1.91 16.01 -4.70
C SER A 209 1.70 15.04 -5.87
N ALA A 210 2.18 13.81 -5.72
CA ALA A 210 1.97 12.72 -6.67
C ALA A 210 1.10 11.63 -6.04
N GLN A 211 0.07 11.17 -6.75
CA GLN A 211 -0.67 9.99 -6.34
C GLN A 211 -0.05 8.74 -6.95
N PHE A 212 0.19 7.73 -6.13
CA PHE A 212 0.81 6.49 -6.57
C PHE A 212 0.25 5.26 -5.84
N ASN A 213 0.49 4.10 -6.42
CA ASN A 213 0.16 2.81 -5.84
C ASN A 213 1.27 1.80 -6.16
N PRO A 214 1.67 0.93 -5.22
CA PRO A 214 2.39 -0.29 -5.58
C PRO A 214 1.53 -1.13 -6.52
N VAL A 215 2.16 -1.78 -7.50
CA VAL A 215 1.53 -2.67 -8.46
C VAL A 215 2.27 -4.00 -8.42
N LEU A 216 1.50 -5.07 -8.25
CA LEU A 216 2.00 -6.42 -8.15
C LEU A 216 1.56 -7.26 -9.34
N PHE A 217 2.47 -8.06 -9.88
CA PHE A 217 2.28 -8.95 -11.01
C PHE A 217 2.60 -10.37 -10.56
N ASN A 218 1.69 -11.00 -9.82
CA ASN A 218 1.92 -12.38 -9.41
C ASN A 218 1.58 -13.34 -10.56
N TYR A 219 2.49 -14.24 -10.92
CA TYR A 219 2.34 -15.12 -12.08
C TYR A 219 1.44 -16.34 -11.83
N GLN A 220 1.12 -16.61 -10.57
CA GLN A 220 0.40 -17.83 -10.16
C GLN A 220 -1.03 -17.55 -9.68
N SER A 221 -1.32 -16.29 -9.34
CA SER A 221 -2.64 -15.87 -8.89
C SER A 221 -3.58 -15.64 -10.06
N HIS A 222 -4.82 -16.12 -9.94
CA HIS A 222 -5.90 -15.82 -10.87
C HIS A 222 -7.25 -15.80 -10.14
N PRO A 223 -8.34 -15.32 -10.77
CA PRO A 223 -9.63 -15.20 -10.08
C PRO A 223 -10.11 -16.55 -9.53
N GLY A 224 -10.46 -16.59 -8.25
CA GLY A 224 -10.88 -17.80 -7.52
C GLY A 224 -9.75 -18.71 -7.06
N ASN A 225 -8.49 -18.40 -7.40
CA ASN A 225 -7.31 -19.16 -7.01
C ASN A 225 -6.11 -18.21 -6.74
N PRO A 226 -6.17 -17.46 -5.63
CA PRO A 226 -5.07 -16.58 -5.25
C PRO A 226 -3.88 -17.38 -4.74
N ALA A 227 -2.67 -17.01 -5.15
CA ALA A 227 -1.43 -17.63 -4.65
C ALA A 227 -0.77 -16.83 -3.52
N VAL A 228 -1.12 -15.55 -3.39
CA VAL A 228 -0.51 -14.61 -2.46
C VAL A 228 -1.55 -13.69 -1.84
N LEU A 229 -1.39 -13.42 -0.55
CA LEU A 229 -2.01 -12.29 0.14
C LEU A 229 -0.95 -11.19 0.33
N ALA A 230 -1.24 -9.98 -0.12
CA ALA A 230 -0.37 -8.83 0.04
C ALA A 230 -0.83 -7.95 1.20
N ILE A 231 0.13 -7.53 2.02
CA ILE A 231 -0.05 -6.57 3.10
C ILE A 231 0.77 -5.33 2.74
N LEU A 232 0.09 -4.21 2.52
CA LEU A 232 0.70 -2.90 2.32
C LEU A 232 0.77 -2.18 3.66
N ALA A 233 1.98 -1.98 4.18
CA ALA A 233 2.21 -1.29 5.45
C ALA A 233 2.95 0.04 5.23
N THR A 234 2.45 1.09 5.87
CA THR A 234 3.01 2.44 5.84
C THR A 234 2.95 3.08 7.23
N HIS A 235 3.49 4.29 7.38
CA HIS A 235 3.35 5.07 8.60
C HIS A 235 1.89 5.52 8.89
N GLU A 236 0.97 5.39 7.93
CA GLU A 236 -0.44 5.73 8.09
C GLU A 236 -1.31 4.51 8.45
N GLY A 237 -0.77 3.31 8.39
CA GLY A 237 -1.49 2.08 8.70
C GLY A 237 -1.20 0.93 7.75
N THR A 238 -2.10 -0.06 7.75
CA THR A 238 -1.94 -1.30 7.01
C THR A 238 -3.15 -1.62 6.14
N SER A 239 -2.92 -2.19 4.97
CA SER A 239 -3.96 -2.64 4.04
C SER A 239 -3.71 -4.07 3.62
N ILE A 240 -4.76 -4.88 3.52
CA ILE A 240 -4.65 -6.31 3.23
C ILE A 240 -5.46 -6.62 1.97
N THR A 241 -4.81 -7.22 0.98
CA THR A 241 -5.40 -7.52 -0.33
C THR A 241 -5.05 -8.94 -0.75
N VAL A 242 -6.06 -9.72 -1.15
CA VAL A 242 -5.85 -11.00 -1.83
C VAL A 242 -5.50 -10.73 -3.29
N ILE A 243 -4.45 -11.36 -3.80
CA ILE A 243 -4.01 -11.19 -5.18
C ILE A 243 -4.75 -12.20 -6.05
N GLU A 244 -5.59 -11.70 -6.95
CA GLU A 244 -6.41 -12.52 -7.87
C GLU A 244 -6.21 -12.13 -9.33
N ASN A 245 -5.48 -11.05 -9.63
CA ASN A 245 -5.26 -10.55 -10.99
C ASN A 245 -6.56 -10.33 -11.79
N ARG A 246 -7.66 -9.98 -11.11
CA ARG A 246 -8.97 -9.76 -11.74
C ARG A 246 -8.92 -8.61 -12.74
N THR A 247 -9.68 -8.73 -13.82
CA THR A 247 -9.79 -7.67 -14.83
C THR A 247 -10.36 -6.37 -14.26
N GLU A 248 -11.26 -6.44 -13.27
CA GLU A 248 -11.80 -5.24 -12.60
C GLU A 248 -10.79 -4.52 -11.68
N ASP A 249 -9.76 -5.21 -11.19
CA ASP A 249 -8.60 -4.58 -10.55
C ASP A 249 -7.56 -4.10 -11.59
N LYS A 250 -7.77 -4.46 -12.87
CA LYS A 250 -7.03 -4.04 -14.06
C LYS A 250 -7.81 -3.04 -14.94
N VAL A 251 -8.91 -2.47 -14.44
CA VAL A 251 -9.68 -1.43 -15.14
C VAL A 251 -9.92 -0.27 -14.18
N ASP A 252 -9.23 0.84 -14.39
CA ASP A 252 -9.76 2.13 -13.96
C ASP A 252 -10.94 2.39 -14.88
N LYS A 253 -12.10 2.74 -14.31
CA LYS A 253 -13.35 3.07 -15.03
C LYS A 253 -13.22 4.25 -16.01
N VAL A 254 -12.00 4.73 -16.21
CA VAL A 254 -11.60 6.00 -16.80
C VAL A 254 -10.60 5.78 -17.96
N GLY A 255 -10.30 4.53 -18.33
CA GLY A 255 -9.62 4.20 -19.59
C GLY A 255 -8.10 4.38 -19.55
N GLY A 256 -7.40 3.35 -19.07
CA GLY A 256 -5.95 3.19 -19.20
C GLY A 256 -5.58 1.71 -19.14
N ALA A 257 -4.55 1.30 -19.89
CA ALA A 257 -4.02 -0.06 -19.79
C ALA A 257 -3.34 -0.24 -18.42
N ILE A 258 -3.90 -1.10 -17.58
CA ILE A 258 -3.32 -1.46 -16.29
C ILE A 258 -2.52 -2.74 -16.45
N TRP A 259 -1.30 -2.71 -15.92
CA TRP A 259 -0.30 -3.73 -16.15
C TRP A 259 -0.42 -4.91 -15.15
N GLY A 260 -0.73 -4.63 -13.88
CA GLY A 260 -0.84 -5.62 -12.79
C GLY A 260 -1.91 -5.25 -11.76
N GLN A 261 -2.01 -5.96 -10.64
CA GLN A 261 -2.97 -5.64 -9.57
C GLN A 261 -2.44 -4.49 -8.71
N ARG A 262 -3.14 -3.35 -8.71
CA ARG A 262 -2.81 -2.19 -7.88
C ARG A 262 -3.14 -2.47 -6.41
N LEU A 263 -2.24 -2.08 -5.51
CA LEU A 263 -2.44 -2.13 -4.07
C LEU A 263 -2.89 -0.75 -3.58
N PHE A 264 -4.01 -0.71 -2.89
CA PHE A 264 -4.60 0.51 -2.34
C PHE A 264 -4.43 0.57 -0.84
N PHE A 265 -4.33 1.79 -0.32
CA PHE A 265 -4.43 2.06 1.10
C PHE A 265 -5.89 1.88 1.56
N ASN A 266 -6.06 1.31 2.76
CA ASN A 266 -7.35 1.10 3.40
C ASN A 266 -7.70 2.32 4.26
N GLN A 267 -8.53 3.20 3.70
CA GLN A 267 -9.10 4.34 4.38
C GLN A 267 -10.44 3.93 5.02
N ASN A 268 -10.39 3.20 6.15
CA ASN A 268 -11.58 2.73 6.86
C ASN A 268 -12.61 2.01 5.97
N GLY A 269 -12.14 1.07 5.14
CA GLY A 269 -12.97 0.27 4.24
C GLY A 269 -13.16 0.86 2.85
N GLU A 270 -12.61 2.05 2.58
CA GLU A 270 -12.55 2.67 1.25
C GLU A 270 -11.13 2.59 0.67
N ARG A 271 -11.01 2.38 -0.65
CA ARG A 271 -9.72 2.32 -1.35
C ARG A 271 -9.19 3.75 -1.53
N ALA A 272 -7.93 3.98 -1.16
CA ALA A 272 -7.24 5.24 -1.40
C ALA A 272 -5.86 5.02 -2.06
N SER A 273 -5.43 5.98 -2.88
CA SER A 273 -4.05 6.01 -3.38
C SER A 273 -3.12 6.61 -2.34
N LEU A 274 -1.85 6.19 -2.37
CA LEU A 274 -0.81 6.83 -1.57
C LEU A 274 -0.46 8.19 -2.21
N THR A 275 -0.04 9.15 -1.39
CA THR A 275 0.27 10.51 -1.86
C THR A 275 1.68 10.93 -1.49
N GLY A 276 2.57 11.05 -2.46
CA GLY A 276 3.90 11.64 -2.25
C GLY A 276 3.89 13.16 -2.30
N GLN A 277 4.74 13.79 -1.51
CA GLN A 277 5.17 15.20 -1.60
C GLN A 277 6.69 15.26 -1.52
N ARG A 278 7.34 16.37 -1.89
CA ARG A 278 8.79 16.47 -1.72
C ARG A 278 9.13 16.64 -0.25
N LEU A 279 10.25 16.05 0.20
CA LEU A 279 10.72 16.26 1.56
C LEU A 279 11.02 17.74 1.86
N SER A 280 11.51 18.50 0.87
CA SER A 280 11.70 19.95 0.98
C SER A 280 10.40 20.68 1.32
N ASP A 281 9.32 20.30 0.64
CA ASP A 281 8.03 20.98 0.74
C ASP A 281 7.38 20.62 2.08
N PHE A 282 7.48 19.36 2.50
CA PHE A 282 7.05 18.91 3.82
C PHE A 282 7.76 19.65 4.96
N ARG A 283 9.09 19.81 4.87
CA ARG A 283 9.88 20.53 5.88
C ARG A 283 9.48 22.01 5.93
N ALA A 284 9.26 22.64 4.78
CA ALA A 284 8.81 24.02 4.71
C ALA A 284 7.42 24.18 5.34
N GLU A 285 6.49 23.25 5.09
CA GLU A 285 5.15 23.25 5.69
C GLU A 285 5.20 23.07 7.21
N GLN A 286 6.02 22.15 7.73
CA GLN A 286 6.18 21.98 9.18
C GLN A 286 6.79 23.22 9.85
N ALA A 287 7.78 23.84 9.21
CA ALA A 287 8.40 25.06 9.73
C ALA A 287 7.42 26.24 9.74
N ALA A 288 6.52 26.32 8.75
CA ALA A 288 5.48 27.34 8.70
C ALA A 288 4.35 27.08 9.72
N ASN A 289 4.02 25.82 9.99
CA ASN A 289 2.94 25.40 10.89
C ASN A 289 3.45 24.40 11.96
N PRO A 290 4.24 24.86 12.94
CA PRO A 290 4.71 24.00 14.01
C PRO A 290 3.52 23.45 14.80
N THR A 291 3.24 22.16 14.64
CA THR A 291 2.18 21.50 15.40
C THR A 291 2.73 21.16 16.79
N PRO A 292 2.00 21.45 17.88
CA PRO A 292 2.41 21.01 19.22
C PRO A 292 2.60 19.48 19.21
N GLN A 293 3.82 19.02 19.48
CA GLN A 293 4.08 17.58 19.60
C GLN A 293 3.28 17.03 20.78
N ASP A 294 2.43 16.04 20.51
CA ASP A 294 1.82 15.25 21.58
C ASP A 294 2.95 14.38 22.19
N PRO A 295 3.29 14.56 23.48
CA PRO A 295 4.35 13.79 24.14
C PRO A 295 4.08 12.28 24.19
N HIS A 296 2.87 11.84 23.84
CA HIS A 296 2.50 10.42 23.73
C HIS A 296 2.44 9.89 22.30
N SER A 297 2.64 10.74 21.29
CA SER A 297 2.73 10.30 19.90
C SER A 297 4.11 9.70 19.61
N ALA A 298 4.14 8.48 19.08
CA ALA A 298 5.39 7.89 18.62
C ALA A 298 5.93 8.74 17.46
N GLU A 299 7.11 9.32 17.63
CA GLU A 299 7.78 10.08 16.59
C GLU A 299 8.17 9.11 15.46
N VAL A 300 7.58 9.28 14.28
CA VAL A 300 8.00 8.52 13.09
C VAL A 300 9.33 9.11 12.66
N ALA A 301 10.39 8.31 12.73
CA ALA A 301 11.69 8.72 12.20
C ALA A 301 11.52 9.21 10.76
N GLU A 302 12.12 10.36 10.42
CA GLU A 302 11.98 10.97 9.09
C GLU A 302 12.38 10.00 7.97
N GLU A 303 13.31 9.09 8.27
CA GLU A 303 13.76 8.00 7.40
C GLU A 303 12.69 6.94 7.09
N ALA A 304 11.65 6.84 7.91
CA ALA A 304 10.53 5.93 7.72
C ALA A 304 9.37 6.56 6.94
N LEU A 305 9.36 7.90 6.76
CA LEU A 305 8.28 8.60 6.08
C LEU A 305 8.22 8.30 4.57
N ASN A 306 9.34 7.88 3.99
CA ASN A 306 9.45 7.48 2.58
C ASN A 306 9.46 5.95 2.38
N LEU A 307 9.12 5.17 3.40
CA LEU A 307 9.06 3.71 3.32
C LEU A 307 7.64 3.23 3.08
N VAL A 308 7.50 2.35 2.10
CA VAL A 308 6.30 1.56 1.83
C VAL A 308 6.71 0.10 1.83
N MET A 309 6.12 -0.67 2.72
CA MET A 309 6.39 -2.10 2.83
C MET A 309 5.30 -2.90 2.15
N VAL A 310 5.68 -3.76 1.21
CA VAL A 310 4.79 -4.75 0.61
C VAL A 310 5.21 -6.13 1.11
N ILE A 311 4.43 -6.69 2.02
CA ILE A 311 4.67 -8.01 2.60
C ILE A 311 3.80 -9.00 1.84
N GLN A 312 4.42 -9.93 1.14
CA GLN A 312 3.74 -10.99 0.42
C GLN A 312 3.69 -12.25 1.29
N VAL A 313 2.50 -12.80 1.50
CA VAL A 313 2.28 -14.03 2.26
C VAL A 313 1.92 -15.14 1.27
N PRO A 314 2.88 -16.03 0.93
CA PRO A 314 2.63 -17.11 -0.01
C PRO A 314 1.73 -18.19 0.60
N ASP A 315 0.94 -18.77 -0.29
CA ASP A 315 -0.28 -19.52 -0.04
C ASP A 315 -0.40 -20.40 1.22
N THR A 316 -1.60 -20.34 1.81
CA THR A 316 -2.25 -21.39 2.64
C THR A 316 -3.75 -21.54 2.30
N PHE A 317 -4.24 -20.84 1.27
CA PHE A 317 -5.64 -20.75 0.87
C PHE A 317 -5.98 -21.76 -0.23
N THR A 318 -6.26 -23.00 0.15
CA THR A 318 -7.19 -23.79 -0.66
C THR A 318 -8.60 -23.25 -0.42
N LEU A 319 -9.09 -22.38 -1.31
CA LEU A 319 -10.50 -21.98 -1.34
C LEU A 319 -11.45 -23.15 -1.67
N ASN A 320 -10.92 -24.35 -1.97
CA ASN A 320 -11.69 -25.57 -2.17
C ASN A 320 -10.94 -26.79 -1.63
N SER A 321 -11.04 -27.07 -0.33
CA SER A 321 -10.95 -28.46 0.13
C SER A 321 -12.37 -29.05 0.10
N PRO A 322 -12.63 -30.12 -0.69
CA PRO A 322 -13.93 -30.74 -0.77
C PRO A 322 -14.14 -31.65 0.43
N GLU A 323 -14.29 -31.07 1.61
CA GLU A 323 -14.87 -31.78 2.74
C GLU A 323 -16.13 -31.04 3.20
N HIS A 324 -17.26 -31.66 2.84
CA HIS A 324 -18.64 -31.43 3.32
C HIS A 324 -19.52 -30.47 2.52
N GLY A 325 -20.45 -31.08 1.77
CA GLY A 325 -21.82 -30.60 1.65
C GLY A 325 -22.17 -29.88 0.36
N SER A 326 -22.81 -30.60 -0.56
CA SER A 326 -23.56 -30.06 -1.69
C SER A 326 -24.58 -29.01 -1.22
N GLY A 327 -24.31 -27.74 -1.50
CA GLY A 327 -25.24 -26.64 -1.26
C GLY A 327 -24.89 -25.47 -2.16
N LYS A 328 -25.55 -25.38 -3.32
CA LYS A 328 -25.50 -24.20 -4.20
C LYS A 328 -25.90 -22.96 -3.40
N LYS A 329 -24.92 -22.15 -3.01
CA LYS A 329 -25.08 -20.70 -2.82
C LYS A 329 -23.98 -20.02 -3.61
N ARG A 330 -24.39 -19.23 -4.62
CA ARG A 330 -23.51 -18.27 -5.28
C ARG A 330 -23.17 -17.19 -4.24
N SER A 331 -22.12 -17.41 -3.44
CA SER A 331 -21.50 -16.33 -2.68
C SER A 331 -20.72 -15.46 -3.66
N HIS A 332 -21.00 -14.16 -3.64
CA HIS A 332 -20.16 -13.18 -4.31
C HIS A 332 -18.81 -13.18 -3.59
N PRO A 333 -17.67 -13.21 -4.31
CA PRO A 333 -16.36 -13.17 -3.67
C PRO A 333 -16.14 -11.84 -2.95
N ALA A 334 -15.43 -11.95 -1.84
CA ALA A 334 -15.20 -10.91 -0.85
C ALA A 334 -14.52 -9.66 -1.43
N TYR A 335 -15.29 -8.60 -1.60
CA TYR A 335 -14.70 -7.26 -1.65
C TYR A 335 -14.22 -6.91 -0.24
N LEU A 336 -12.90 -6.88 -0.03
CA LEU A 336 -12.27 -6.38 1.20
C LEU A 336 -12.30 -4.84 1.30
N CYS A 337 -12.98 -4.16 0.38
CA CYS A 337 -13.11 -2.71 0.34
C CYS A 337 -14.33 -2.35 -0.53
N SER A 338 -15.26 -1.54 -0.03
CA SER A 338 -16.43 -1.11 -0.80
C SER A 338 -16.17 0.24 -1.49
N ARG A 339 -16.59 0.35 -2.76
CA ARG A 339 -16.79 1.55 -3.60
C ARG A 339 -15.83 2.75 -3.41
N GLN A 340 -15.13 3.09 -4.50
CA GLN A 340 -14.53 4.41 -4.76
C GLN A 340 -15.56 5.53 -4.55
N ARG A 341 -15.28 6.49 -3.66
CA ARG A 341 -15.84 7.84 -3.76
C ARG A 341 -14.80 8.72 -4.40
N ASP A 342 -15.09 9.21 -5.59
CA ASP A 342 -14.35 10.30 -6.23
C ASP A 342 -14.64 11.59 -5.46
N GLY A 343 -13.84 11.83 -4.43
CA GLY A 343 -13.78 13.09 -3.72
C GLY A 343 -12.35 13.32 -3.32
N VAL A 344 -11.82 14.50 -3.64
CA VAL A 344 -10.56 15.00 -3.06
C VAL A 344 -10.78 15.10 -1.56
N GLN A 345 -10.44 14.05 -0.82
CA GLN A 345 -10.25 14.11 0.62
C GLN A 345 -8.77 13.89 0.88
N THR A 346 -8.18 14.89 1.52
CA THR A 346 -6.77 14.99 1.87
C THR A 346 -6.33 13.80 2.71
N GLY A 347 -5.74 12.79 2.07
CA GLY A 347 -4.84 11.85 2.74
C GLY A 347 -3.61 12.61 3.23
N ARG A 348 -3.02 12.17 4.35
CA ARG A 348 -1.78 12.79 4.85
C ARG A 348 -0.62 12.33 3.96
N ARG A 349 0.40 13.18 3.86
CA ARG A 349 1.30 13.25 2.70
C ARG A 349 2.66 12.61 3.01
N TYR A 350 3.19 11.83 2.08
CA TYR A 350 4.47 11.10 2.21
C TYR A 350 5.63 11.91 1.62
N PRO A 351 6.66 12.33 2.36
CA PRO A 351 7.83 12.96 1.75
C PRO A 351 8.66 11.96 0.92
N ALA A 352 8.98 12.28 -0.33
CA ALA A 352 10.01 11.60 -1.12
C ALA A 352 11.37 12.23 -0.85
N LYS A 353 12.39 11.40 -0.68
CA LYS A 353 13.80 11.84 -0.63
C LYS A 353 14.23 12.27 -2.04
N PRO A 354 15.11 13.29 -2.15
CA PRO A 354 15.61 13.79 -3.44
C PRO A 354 16.38 12.73 -4.23
#